data_AF-A0A420X137-F1
#
_entry.id   AF-A0A420X137-F1
#
_cell.length_a   1.000
_cell.length_b   1.000
_cell.length_c   1.000
_cell.angle_alpha   90.00
_cell.angle_beta   90.00
_cell.angle_gamma   90.00
#
_symmetry.space_group_name_H-M   'P 1'
#
loop_
_entity.id
_entity.type
_entity.pdbx_description
1 polymer ?
#
loop_
_entity_poly.entity_id
_entity_poly.type
_entity_poly.pdbx_seq_one_letter_code
_entity_poly.pdbx_strand_id
1 'polypeptide(L)'
;MSDQAAGLRAWHQRQHAAVSATPLLVLGAPADDELERALAALPSPGGRGWRPVTPAAAADLAAVRHRLLWFDVVHSEVAEVYRALKRLAAAEPGLPVLLLVSAEPDPVTAQVLDNLMTTARHFLGLTLMREPQRWLTPRR
;
A
#
# COMPACT_ATOMS: atom_id res chain seq x y z
N MET A 1 -7.30 -42.53 2.08
CA MET A 1 -5.85 -42.30 2.27
C MET A 1 -5.31 -41.24 1.29
N SER A 2 -5.69 -39.95 1.41
CA SER A 2 -5.19 -38.91 0.49
C SER A 2 -5.18 -37.50 1.11
N ASP A 3 -4.78 -37.35 2.37
CA ASP A 3 -4.69 -36.02 3.01
C ASP A 3 -3.28 -35.40 2.90
N GLN A 4 -2.23 -36.22 2.95
CA GLN A 4 -0.84 -35.72 2.94
C GLN A 4 -0.46 -35.05 1.62
N ALA A 5 -0.96 -35.55 0.48
CA ALA A 5 -0.73 -34.95 -0.83
C ALA A 5 -1.54 -33.67 -1.06
N ALA A 6 -2.66 -33.47 -0.37
CA ALA A 6 -3.44 -32.24 -0.45
C ALA A 6 -2.75 -31.12 0.35
N GLY A 7 -2.24 -31.44 1.55
CA GLY A 7 -1.47 -30.49 2.36
C GLY A 7 -0.19 -30.00 1.68
N LEU A 8 0.56 -30.88 1.03
CA LEU A 8 1.78 -30.51 0.31
C LEU A 8 1.49 -29.63 -0.91
N ARG A 9 0.43 -29.92 -1.66
CA ARG A 9 -0.01 -29.09 -2.79
C ARG A 9 -0.50 -27.72 -2.35
N ALA A 10 -1.29 -27.66 -1.27
CA ALA A 10 -1.74 -26.39 -0.70
C ALA A 10 -0.58 -25.55 -0.15
N TRP A 11 0.46 -26.19 0.39
CA TRP A 11 1.68 -25.51 0.82
C TRP A 11 2.49 -24.99 -0.38
N HIS A 12 2.75 -25.82 -1.39
CA HIS A 12 3.45 -25.40 -2.61
C HIS A 12 2.70 -24.30 -3.36
N GLN A 13 1.38 -24.37 -3.45
CA GLN A 13 0.55 -23.33 -4.07
C GLN A 13 0.64 -22.02 -3.30
N ARG A 14 0.59 -22.04 -1.96
CA ARG A 14 0.77 -20.85 -1.13
C ARG A 14 2.18 -20.25 -1.28
N GLN A 15 3.20 -21.10 -1.32
CA GLN A 15 4.58 -20.64 -1.49
C GLN A 15 4.81 -20.05 -2.88
N HIS A 16 4.33 -20.70 -3.95
CA HIS A 16 4.41 -20.16 -5.31
C HIS A 16 3.60 -18.87 -5.47
N ALA A 17 2.40 -18.80 -4.89
CA ALA A 17 1.60 -17.58 -4.86
C ALA A 17 2.40 -16.44 -4.18
N ALA A 18 3.01 -16.69 -3.02
CA ALA A 18 3.81 -15.70 -2.29
C ALA A 18 5.09 -15.24 -3.02
N VAL A 19 5.71 -16.13 -3.81
CA VAL A 19 6.87 -15.80 -4.66
C VAL A 19 6.45 -15.01 -5.90
N SER A 20 5.26 -15.30 -6.45
CA SER A 20 4.72 -14.63 -7.63
C SER A 20 4.01 -13.30 -7.34
N ALA A 21 3.61 -13.07 -6.09
CA ALA A 21 2.87 -11.90 -5.66
C ALA A 21 3.67 -10.60 -5.83
N THR A 22 2.97 -9.53 -6.17
CA THR A 22 3.59 -8.23 -6.45
C THR A 22 3.94 -7.54 -5.15
N PRO A 23 5.19 -7.10 -4.92
CA PRO A 23 5.54 -6.37 -3.70
C PRO A 23 4.82 -5.02 -3.64
N LEU A 24 4.23 -4.74 -2.47
CA LEU A 24 3.53 -3.49 -2.19
C LEU A 24 4.08 -2.87 -0.90
N LEU A 25 4.72 -1.72 -1.02
CA LEU A 25 5.22 -0.98 0.14
C LEU A 25 4.04 -0.37 0.90
N VAL A 26 3.82 -0.80 2.13
CA VAL A 26 2.76 -0.29 3.02
C VAL A 26 3.36 0.70 4.00
N LEU A 27 2.88 1.94 3.94
CA LEU A 27 3.15 3.00 4.91
C LEU A 27 1.96 3.12 5.86
N GLY A 28 2.22 3.25 7.15
CA GLY A 28 1.20 3.21 8.20
C GLY A 28 1.20 1.87 8.93
N ALA A 29 0.23 1.70 9.82
CA ALA A 29 0.10 0.52 10.67
C ALA A 29 -1.35 -0.01 10.65
N PRO A 30 -1.82 -0.55 9.51
CA PRO A 30 -3.12 -1.23 9.47
C PRO A 30 -3.11 -2.45 10.37
N ALA A 31 -4.27 -2.83 10.91
CA ALA A 31 -4.43 -4.15 11.49
C ALA A 31 -4.29 -5.23 10.38
N ASP A 32 -3.79 -6.41 10.75
CA ASP A 32 -3.49 -7.47 9.77
C ASP A 32 -4.72 -7.90 8.95
N ASP A 33 -5.89 -8.00 9.60
CA ASP A 33 -7.15 -8.38 8.96
C ASP A 33 -7.73 -7.28 8.05
N GLU A 34 -7.53 -6.01 8.41
CA GLU A 34 -7.91 -4.86 7.60
C GLU A 34 -7.04 -4.79 6.35
N LEU A 35 -5.73 -4.99 6.52
CA LEU A 35 -4.79 -5.04 5.41
C LEU A 35 -5.14 -6.21 4.48
N GLU A 36 -5.34 -7.41 5.00
CA GLU A 36 -5.70 -8.58 4.17
C GLU A 36 -6.97 -8.33 3.35
N ARG A 37 -8.04 -7.82 3.99
CA ARG A 37 -9.29 -7.46 3.30
C ARG A 37 -9.08 -6.39 2.25
N ALA A 38 -8.31 -5.35 2.55
CA ALA A 38 -7.99 -4.30 1.60
C ALA A 38 -7.23 -4.86 0.39
N LEU A 39 -6.17 -5.64 0.62
CA LEU A 39 -5.37 -6.24 -0.45
C LEU A 39 -6.18 -7.18 -1.35
N ALA A 40 -7.13 -7.94 -0.77
CA ALA A 40 -8.03 -8.82 -1.53
C ALA A 40 -8.97 -8.04 -2.46
N ALA A 41 -9.35 -6.81 -2.09
CA ALA A 41 -10.21 -5.94 -2.89
C ALA A 41 -9.44 -5.12 -3.94
N LEU A 42 -8.11 -5.00 -3.80
CA LEU A 42 -7.30 -4.24 -4.75
C LEU A 42 -7.11 -5.00 -6.06
N PRO A 43 -7.21 -4.33 -7.22
CA PRO A 43 -6.71 -4.92 -8.46
C PRO A 43 -5.22 -5.22 -8.31
N SER A 44 -4.72 -6.29 -8.92
CA SER A 44 -3.31 -6.65 -8.88
C SER A 44 -2.72 -6.80 -10.29
N PRO A 45 -1.49 -6.32 -10.54
CA PRO A 45 -0.82 -6.50 -11.83
C PRO A 45 -0.75 -7.96 -12.23
N GLY A 46 -1.32 -8.29 -13.40
CA GLY A 46 -1.33 -9.66 -13.93
C GLY A 46 -2.05 -10.68 -13.05
N GLY A 47 -2.93 -10.26 -12.14
CA GLY A 47 -3.72 -11.14 -11.27
C GLY A 47 -2.93 -11.89 -10.19
N ARG A 48 -1.68 -11.47 -9.90
CA ARG A 48 -0.77 -12.20 -9.01
C ARG A 48 -1.00 -11.95 -7.52
N GLY A 49 -1.90 -11.03 -7.16
CA GLY A 49 -2.11 -10.58 -5.79
C GLY A 49 -0.96 -9.70 -5.27
N TRP A 50 -1.09 -9.30 -4.01
CA TRP A 50 -0.18 -8.37 -3.34
C TRP A 50 0.61 -9.06 -2.24
N ARG A 51 1.90 -8.72 -2.14
CA ARG A 51 2.75 -9.07 -1.01
C ARG A 51 3.11 -7.80 -0.26
N PRO A 52 2.47 -7.53 0.90
CA PRO A 52 2.78 -6.33 1.67
C PRO A 52 4.23 -6.40 2.17
N VAL A 53 4.95 -5.28 2.06
CA VAL A 53 6.29 -5.09 2.63
C VAL A 53 6.29 -3.77 3.40
N THR A 54 6.91 -3.76 4.58
CA THR A 54 7.09 -2.53 5.37
C THR A 54 8.40 -1.84 4.98
N PRO A 55 8.56 -0.54 5.27
CA PRO A 55 9.83 0.14 5.01
C PRO A 55 11.04 -0.50 5.70
N ALA A 56 10.83 -1.10 6.88
CA ALA A 56 11.89 -1.79 7.62
C ALA A 56 12.24 -3.17 7.03
N ALA A 57 11.28 -3.84 6.39
CA ALA A 57 11.46 -5.16 5.79
C ALA A 57 11.94 -5.11 4.33
N ALA A 58 11.81 -3.97 3.65
CA ALA A 58 12.25 -3.80 2.28
C ALA A 58 13.78 -3.67 2.23
N ALA A 59 14.45 -4.65 1.62
CA ALA A 59 15.89 -4.61 1.38
C ALA A 59 16.31 -3.41 0.50
N ASP A 60 15.44 -3.03 -0.44
CA ASP A 60 15.58 -1.84 -1.27
C ASP A 60 14.19 -1.21 -1.51
N LEU A 61 13.98 -0.01 -1.00
CA LEU A 61 12.73 0.75 -1.17
C LEU A 61 12.53 1.22 -2.61
N ALA A 62 13.61 1.49 -3.36
CA ALA A 62 13.53 1.94 -4.74
C ALA A 62 13.05 0.83 -5.68
N ALA A 63 13.35 -0.43 -5.34
CA ALA A 63 12.90 -1.60 -6.09
C ALA A 63 11.37 -1.82 -6.02
N VAL A 64 10.69 -1.28 -5.00
CA VAL A 64 9.25 -1.47 -4.83
C VAL A 64 8.47 -0.38 -5.57
N ARG A 65 7.87 -0.78 -6.71
CA ARG A 65 7.17 0.13 -7.62
C ARG A 65 5.76 0.52 -7.16
N HIS A 66 5.13 -0.31 -6.33
CA HIS A 66 3.77 -0.09 -5.84
C HIS A 66 3.81 0.31 -4.38
N ARG A 67 3.11 1.40 -4.06
CA ARG A 67 3.14 2.02 -2.73
C ARG A 67 1.72 2.32 -2.26
N LEU A 68 1.45 2.00 -1.01
CA LEU A 68 0.20 2.23 -0.32
C LEU A 68 0.49 3.02 0.95
N LEU A 69 -0.29 4.07 1.17
CA LEU A 69 -0.40 4.77 2.43
C LEU A 69 -1.74 4.38 3.07
N TRP A 70 -1.66 3.74 4.22
CA TRP A 70 -2.80 3.50 5.09
C TRP A 70 -2.97 4.69 6.03
N PHE A 71 -4.15 5.30 6.01
CA PHE A 71 -4.54 6.35 6.94
C PHE A 71 -5.68 5.86 7.82
N ASP A 72 -5.36 5.65 9.08
CA ASP A 72 -6.35 5.38 10.12
C ASP A 72 -6.95 6.70 10.60
N VAL A 73 -8.26 6.90 10.39
CA VAL A 73 -8.97 8.13 10.79
C VAL A 73 -8.98 8.37 12.30
N VAL A 74 -8.80 7.33 13.12
CA VAL A 74 -8.83 7.43 14.58
C VAL A 74 -7.42 7.65 15.13
N HIS A 75 -6.43 6.95 14.57
CA HIS A 75 -5.11 6.83 15.18
C HIS A 75 -3.98 7.49 14.40
N SER A 76 -4.18 7.89 13.14
CA SER A 76 -3.09 8.46 12.34
C SER A 76 -2.85 9.93 12.66
N GLU A 77 -1.64 10.22 13.12
CA GLU A 77 -1.15 11.59 13.19
C GLU A 77 -0.64 12.07 11.83
N VAL A 78 -1.22 13.15 11.32
CA VAL A 78 -0.87 13.73 10.02
C VAL A 78 0.61 14.08 9.93
N ALA A 79 1.23 14.54 11.03
CA ALA A 79 2.64 14.89 11.07
C ALA A 79 3.54 13.65 10.85
N GLU A 80 3.17 12.50 11.43
CA GLU A 80 3.90 11.25 11.25
C GLU A 80 3.74 10.69 9.83
N VAL A 81 2.50 10.74 9.32
CA VAL A 81 2.20 10.39 7.93
C VAL A 81 3.03 11.24 6.97
N TYR A 82 3.09 12.55 7.19
CA TYR A 82 3.89 13.46 6.38
C TYR A 82 5.40 13.16 6.47
N ARG A 83 5.92 12.83 7.66
CA ARG A 83 7.33 12.39 7.82
C ARG A 83 7.62 11.08 7.08
N ALA A 84 6.68 10.13 7.08
CA ALA A 84 6.80 8.90 6.31
C ALA A 84 6.84 9.18 4.80
N LEU A 85 5.94 10.03 4.31
CA LEU A 85 5.93 10.46 2.91
C LEU A 85 7.21 11.20 2.52
N LYS A 86 7.75 12.06 3.39
CA LYS A 86 9.01 12.77 3.13
C LYS A 86 10.18 11.79 2.97
N ARG A 87 10.26 10.76 3.82
CA ARG A 87 11.29 9.70 3.71
C ARG A 87 11.14 8.92 2.40
N LEU A 88 9.91 8.60 2.02
CA LEU A 88 9.61 7.92 0.77
C LEU A 88 10.04 8.76 -0.45
N ALA A 89 9.70 10.06 -0.47
CA ALA A 89 10.05 10.97 -1.55
C ALA A 89 11.57 11.11 -1.73
N ALA A 90 12.33 11.10 -0.64
CA ALA A 90 13.79 11.16 -0.67
C ALA A 90 14.42 9.88 -1.26
N ALA A 91 13.79 8.72 -1.03
CA ALA A 91 14.28 7.45 -1.55
C ALA A 91 14.06 7.31 -3.06
N GLU A 92 12.89 7.69 -3.57
CA GLU A 92 12.57 7.60 -4.99
C GLU A 92 11.33 8.48 -5.31
N PRO A 93 11.54 9.69 -5.84
CA PRO A 93 10.47 10.64 -6.15
C PRO A 93 9.66 10.20 -7.38
N GLY A 94 8.40 10.65 -7.46
CA GLY A 94 7.59 10.57 -8.68
C GLY A 94 6.71 9.32 -8.86
N LEU A 95 6.86 8.27 -8.04
CA LEU A 95 5.89 7.15 -8.08
C LEU A 95 4.58 7.52 -7.35
N PRO A 96 3.41 7.20 -7.93
CA PRO A 96 2.14 7.43 -7.26
C PRO A 96 1.97 6.50 -6.06
N VAL A 97 1.35 7.02 -5.01
CA VAL A 97 1.04 6.30 -3.78
C VAL A 97 -0.47 6.18 -3.66
N LEU A 98 -0.98 4.97 -3.51
CA LEU A 98 -2.40 4.74 -3.22
C LEU A 98 -2.68 5.12 -1.75
N LEU A 99 -3.64 6.01 -1.52
CA LEU A 99 -4.14 6.35 -0.20
C LEU A 99 -5.40 5.52 0.08
N LEU A 100 -5.33 4.66 1.10
CA LEU A 100 -6.49 3.99 1.68
C LEU A 100 -6.77 4.57 3.05
N VAL A 101 -8.06 4.72 3.35
CA VAL A 101 -8.56 5.28 4.61
C VAL A 101 -9.32 4.18 5.34
N SER A 102 -9.07 3.98 6.64
CA SER A 102 -9.63 2.86 7.42
C SER A 102 -11.17 2.88 7.50
N ALA A 103 -11.78 4.06 7.45
CA ALA A 103 -13.22 4.27 7.46
C ALA A 103 -13.59 5.56 6.71
N GLU A 104 -14.89 5.82 6.52
CA GLU A 104 -15.36 7.08 5.95
C GLU A 104 -14.95 8.25 6.88
N PRO A 105 -14.14 9.20 6.39
CA PRO A 105 -13.68 10.31 7.22
C PRO A 105 -14.81 11.32 7.45
N ASP A 106 -14.83 11.94 8.63
CA ASP A 106 -15.66 13.12 8.85
C ASP A 106 -15.18 14.32 7.99
N PRO A 107 -15.97 15.40 7.87
CA PRO A 107 -15.60 16.54 7.01
C PRO A 107 -14.27 17.21 7.38
N VAL A 108 -13.91 17.19 8.66
CA VAL A 108 -12.65 17.78 9.16
C VAL A 108 -11.46 16.94 8.71
N THR A 109 -11.56 15.63 8.90
CA THR A 109 -10.55 14.65 8.49
C THR A 109 -10.43 14.58 6.97
N ALA A 110 -11.54 14.68 6.25
CA ALA A 110 -11.53 14.77 4.79
C ALA A 110 -10.74 15.98 4.29
N GLN A 111 -10.95 17.16 4.89
CA GLN A 111 -10.20 18.38 4.58
C GLN A 111 -8.71 18.24 4.90
N VAL A 112 -8.38 17.58 6.02
CA VAL A 112 -7.00 17.26 6.40
C VAL A 112 -6.33 16.37 5.36
N LEU A 113 -7.02 15.33 4.89
CA LEU A 113 -6.51 14.44 3.84
C LEU A 113 -6.29 15.19 2.53
N ASP A 114 -7.20 16.09 2.14
CA ASP A 114 -7.04 16.89 0.92
C ASP A 114 -5.86 17.86 1.02
N ASN A 115 -5.66 18.46 2.19
CA ASN A 115 -4.48 19.28 2.48
C ASN A 115 -3.20 18.45 2.41
N LEU A 116 -3.20 17.23 2.96
CA LEU A 116 -2.07 16.31 2.90
C LEU A 116 -1.74 15.93 1.45
N MET A 117 -2.75 15.57 0.64
CA MET A 117 -2.58 15.24 -0.77
C MET A 117 -1.98 16.41 -1.55
N THR A 118 -2.50 17.61 -1.33
CA THR A 118 -2.00 18.85 -1.95
C THR A 118 -0.55 19.12 -1.52
N THR A 119 -0.27 19.04 -0.22
CA THR A 119 1.07 19.30 0.34
C THR A 119 2.09 18.28 -0.17
N ALA A 120 1.75 16.98 -0.15
CA ALA A 120 2.61 15.92 -0.66
C ALA A 120 2.95 16.12 -2.15
N ARG A 121 1.99 16.57 -2.97
CA ARG A 121 2.23 16.88 -4.37
C ARG A 121 3.15 18.08 -4.55
N HIS A 122 2.88 19.20 -3.87
CA HIS A 122 3.61 20.44 -4.09
C HIS A 122 5.02 20.43 -3.49
N PHE A 123 5.20 19.84 -2.31
CA PHE A 123 6.46 19.92 -1.57
C PHE A 123 7.30 18.65 -1.65
N LEU A 124 6.69 17.49 -1.88
CA LEU A 124 7.39 16.21 -1.94
C LEU A 124 7.43 15.62 -3.35
N GLY A 125 6.73 16.22 -4.33
CA GLY A 125 6.60 15.66 -5.68
C GLY A 125 5.88 14.31 -5.70
N LEU A 126 5.13 13.96 -4.64
CA LEU A 126 4.41 12.70 -4.52
C LEU A 126 2.96 12.87 -4.93
N THR A 127 2.48 11.99 -5.79
CA THR A 127 1.06 11.95 -6.16
C THR A 127 0.35 10.92 -5.28
N LEU A 128 -0.47 11.39 -4.34
CA LEU A 128 -1.38 10.52 -3.59
C LEU A 128 -2.67 10.32 -4.41
N MET A 129 -3.13 9.08 -4.55
CA MET A 129 -4.32 8.71 -5.32
C MET A 129 -5.29 7.93 -4.46
N ARG A 130 -6.60 8.20 -4.55
CA ARG A 130 -7.63 7.41 -3.83
C ARG A 130 -8.25 6.29 -4.69
N GLU A 131 -8.00 6.30 -5.99
CA GLU A 131 -8.60 5.36 -6.95
C GLU A 131 -7.62 4.23 -7.31
N PRO A 132 -7.84 2.97 -6.84
CA PRO A 132 -6.93 1.86 -7.09
C PRO A 132 -6.70 1.56 -8.58
N GLN A 133 -7.73 1.70 -9.42
CA GLN A 133 -7.64 1.40 -10.85
C GLN A 133 -6.71 2.38 -11.58
N ARG A 134 -6.79 3.66 -11.23
CA ARG A 134 -5.91 4.69 -11.81
C ARG A 134 -4.48 4.58 -11.30
N TRP A 135 -4.31 4.18 -10.05
CA TRP A 135 -3.00 3.99 -9.44
C TRP A 135 -2.14 2.94 -10.18
N LEU A 136 -2.75 1.87 -10.70
CA LEU A 136 -2.05 0.85 -11.48
C LEU A 136 -1.72 1.25 -12.91
N THR A 137 -2.28 2.35 -13.40
CA THR A 137 -2.07 2.82 -14.76
C THR A 137 -1.22 4.10 -14.69
N PRO A 138 0.11 4.00 -14.59
CA PRO A 138 0.95 5.18 -14.55
C PRO A 138 0.72 5.97 -15.85
N ARG A 139 0.42 7.27 -15.72
CA ARG A 139 0.34 8.18 -16.87
C ARG A 139 1.71 8.14 -17.57
N ARG A 140 1.71 7.67 -18.82
CA ARG A 140 2.85 7.74 -19.74
C ARG A 140 3.19 9.18 -20.05
#